data_AF-A0A662KZ20-F1
#
_entry.id   AF-A0A662KZ20-F1
#
_cell.length_a   1.000
_cell.length_b   1.000
_cell.length_c   1.000
_cell.angle_alpha   90.00
_cell.angle_beta   90.00
_cell.angle_gamma   90.00
#
_symmetry.space_group_name_H-M   'P 1'
#
loop_
_entity.id
_entity.type
_entity.pdbx_description
1 polymer ?
#
loop_
_entity_poly.entity_id
_entity_poly.type
_entity_poly.pdbx_seq_one_letter_code
_entity_poly.pdbx_strand_id
1 'polypeptide(L)'
;MRWKSPMSIGARYMAKVLRERLDALGWNYRREEDTKRYERFLIIVPMPMNFAHVFRFVITSPSNFTIDLYDTRPTHSALMPYIEIYDVYEENVEHVRTLLLDVLSHLPRKPWEFTLSQRLMNGLLLPDYRRARRMWSQILGFDVKKSRRTMQI
;
A
#
# COMPACT_ATOMS: atom_id res chain seq x y z
N MET A 1 -1.66 -13.25 9.27
CA MET A 1 -0.42 -13.35 8.42
C MET A 1 -0.04 -11.96 7.92
N ARG A 2 1.25 -11.69 7.63
CA ARG A 2 1.70 -10.39 7.07
C ARG A 2 1.84 -10.49 5.55
N TRP A 3 1.21 -9.57 4.84
CA TRP A 3 1.39 -9.37 3.40
C TRP A 3 2.13 -8.05 3.15
N LYS A 4 3.05 -8.04 2.17
CA LYS A 4 3.88 -6.87 1.85
C LYS A 4 4.14 -6.77 0.37
N SER A 5 4.07 -5.56 -0.18
CA SER A 5 4.43 -5.32 -1.58
C SER A 5 5.02 -3.92 -1.78
N PRO A 6 6.09 -3.78 -2.58
CA PRO A 6 6.53 -2.46 -3.05
C PRO A 6 5.50 -1.90 -4.04
N MET A 7 5.41 -0.58 -4.10
CA MET A 7 4.45 0.14 -4.94
C MET A 7 5.12 1.22 -5.78
N SER A 8 4.59 1.46 -6.97
CA SER A 8 4.98 2.57 -7.83
C SER A 8 4.31 3.90 -7.43
N ILE A 9 3.42 3.89 -6.45
CA ILE A 9 2.67 5.05 -5.95
C ILE A 9 3.22 5.45 -4.57
N GLY A 10 3.50 6.73 -4.37
CA GLY A 10 4.04 7.24 -3.10
C GLY A 10 3.14 6.96 -1.90
N ALA A 11 3.71 6.63 -0.75
CA ALA A 11 2.97 6.24 0.44
C ALA A 11 1.96 7.31 0.88
N ARG A 12 2.33 8.60 0.82
CA ARG A 12 1.44 9.71 1.16
C ARG A 12 0.21 9.80 0.27
N TYR A 13 0.38 9.60 -1.04
CA TYR A 13 -0.75 9.63 -1.97
C TYR A 13 -1.64 8.40 -1.77
N MET A 14 -1.04 7.22 -1.60
CA MET A 14 -1.77 6.00 -1.29
C MET A 14 -2.57 6.14 0.02
N ALA A 15 -1.99 6.75 1.06
CA ALA A 15 -2.66 6.96 2.34
C ALA A 15 -3.86 7.89 2.20
N LYS A 16 -3.76 8.94 1.36
CA LYS A 16 -4.90 9.81 1.04
C LYS A 16 -6.03 9.02 0.38
N VAL A 17 -5.74 8.26 -0.67
CA VAL A 17 -6.74 7.48 -1.40
C VAL A 17 -7.35 6.41 -0.50
N LEU A 18 -6.53 5.67 0.26
CA LEU A 18 -6.97 4.65 1.21
C LEU A 18 -7.97 5.22 2.22
N ARG A 19 -7.65 6.38 2.81
CA ARG A 19 -8.55 7.08 3.72
C ARG A 19 -9.89 7.40 3.07
N GLU A 20 -9.86 8.02 1.89
CA GLU A 20 -11.08 8.39 1.15
C GLU A 20 -11.95 7.17 0.83
N ARG A 21 -11.31 6.02 0.54
CA ARG A 21 -12.02 4.77 0.27
C ARG A 21 -12.59 4.10 1.52
N LEU A 22 -11.83 4.08 2.62
CA LEU A 22 -12.36 3.63 3.92
C LEU A 22 -13.57 4.47 4.36
N ASP A 23 -13.48 5.80 4.21
CA ASP A 23 -14.58 6.73 4.49
C ASP A 23 -15.78 6.44 3.58
N ALA A 24 -15.56 6.24 2.27
CA ALA A 24 -16.63 5.96 1.30
C ALA A 24 -17.32 4.62 1.52
N LEU A 25 -16.59 3.61 1.99
CA LEU A 25 -17.15 2.29 2.35
C LEU A 25 -17.86 2.30 3.72
N GLY A 26 -17.75 3.39 4.49
CA GLY A 26 -18.29 3.48 5.84
C GLY A 26 -17.57 2.58 6.84
N TRP A 27 -16.28 2.27 6.60
CA TRP A 27 -15.52 1.35 7.45
C TRP A 27 -15.00 2.09 8.68
N ASN A 28 -15.08 1.42 9.84
CA ASN A 28 -14.52 1.96 11.06
C ASN A 28 -13.04 1.64 11.10
N TYR A 29 -12.22 2.68 11.26
CA TYR A 29 -10.80 2.54 11.44
C TYR A 29 -10.29 3.56 12.45
N ARG A 30 -9.30 3.16 13.24
CA ARG A 30 -8.49 4.07 14.03
C ARG A 30 -7.26 4.45 13.23
N ARG A 31 -6.95 5.74 13.25
CA ARG A 31 -5.61 6.21 12.94
C ARG A 31 -4.89 6.34 14.26
N GLU A 32 -3.79 5.63 14.43
CA GLU A 32 -2.94 5.84 15.59
C GLU A 32 -2.00 7.02 15.28
N GLU A 33 -2.51 8.23 15.49
CA GLU A 33 -1.80 9.51 15.57
C GLU A 33 -2.58 10.37 16.58
N ASP A 34 -2.08 10.53 17.81
CA ASP A 34 -2.85 11.23 18.86
C ASP A 34 -2.90 12.76 18.63
N THR A 35 -4.10 13.26 18.89
CA THR A 35 -4.73 14.57 18.73
C THR A 35 -3.85 15.82 18.93
N LYS A 36 -3.44 16.48 17.84
CA LYS A 36 -3.56 17.95 17.69
C LYS A 36 -3.37 18.35 16.22
N ARG A 37 -4.24 19.26 15.76
CA ARG A 37 -4.18 19.94 14.47
C ARG A 37 -2.82 20.62 14.28
N TYR A 38 -1.84 19.92 13.72
CA TYR A 38 -0.72 20.47 12.98
C TYR A 38 -0.32 19.48 11.87
N GLU A 39 -0.17 20.04 10.69
CA GLU A 39 0.19 19.35 9.46
C GLU A 39 1.49 18.54 9.63
N ARG A 40 1.43 17.22 9.38
CA ARG A 40 2.56 16.26 9.23
C ARG A 40 3.22 15.72 10.52
N PHE A 41 2.87 14.49 10.92
CA PHE A 41 3.72 13.58 11.73
C PHE A 41 3.42 12.15 11.21
N LEU A 42 4.32 11.23 10.82
CA LEU A 42 5.62 10.74 11.29
C LEU A 42 5.53 9.70 12.44
N ILE A 43 5.07 8.48 12.16
CA ILE A 43 5.44 7.32 12.99
C ILE A 43 6.88 6.94 12.62
N ILE A 44 7.85 7.24 13.49
CA ILE A 44 9.23 6.73 13.41
C ILE A 44 9.24 5.34 14.04
N VAL A 45 9.19 4.29 13.22
CA VAL A 45 9.48 2.93 13.69
C VAL A 45 11.01 2.76 13.71
N PRO A 46 11.64 2.41 14.85
CA PRO A 46 13.08 2.19 14.89
C PRO A 46 13.42 0.88 14.17
N MET A 47 13.69 0.96 12.87
CA MET A 47 14.30 -0.10 12.07
C MET A 47 15.68 0.37 11.63
N PRO A 48 16.73 -0.48 11.68
CA PRO A 48 18.14 -0.06 11.57
C PRO A 48 18.59 0.48 10.19
N MET A 49 17.69 0.73 9.24
CA MET A 49 18.03 1.34 7.95
C MET A 49 16.92 2.27 7.43
N ASN A 50 17.06 3.58 7.68
CA ASN A 50 16.54 4.69 6.88
C ASN A 50 15.05 4.68 6.44
N PHE A 51 14.08 4.75 7.37
CA PHE A 51 12.68 5.05 7.03
C PHE A 51 12.19 6.35 7.65
N ALA A 52 11.52 7.16 6.82
CA ALA A 52 11.05 8.48 7.18
C ALA A 52 9.67 8.41 7.84
N HIS A 53 8.54 8.15 7.19
CA HIS A 53 7.21 8.23 7.87
C HIS A 53 6.34 6.99 7.58
N VAL A 54 5.69 6.41 8.61
CA VAL A 54 4.65 5.38 8.43
C VAL A 54 3.26 5.98 8.64
N PHE A 55 2.35 5.73 7.70
CA PHE A 55 0.91 6.00 7.83
C PHE A 55 0.21 4.69 8.20
N ARG A 56 -0.34 4.60 9.41
CA ARG A 56 -1.00 3.41 9.93
C ARG A 56 -2.51 3.56 9.98
N PHE A 57 -3.21 2.55 9.48
CA PHE A 57 -4.66 2.41 9.54
C PHE A 57 -4.99 1.10 10.25
N VAL A 58 -5.65 1.18 11.40
CA VAL A 58 -6.16 0.01 12.15
C VAL A 58 -7.64 -0.10 11.85
N ILE A 59 -8.02 -1.01 10.96
CA ILE A 59 -9.41 -1.23 10.59
C ILE A 59 -10.06 -2.11 11.66
N THR A 60 -11.20 -1.69 12.20
CA THR A 60 -11.93 -2.41 13.27
C THR A 60 -13.29 -2.94 12.81
N SER A 61 -13.81 -2.46 11.69
CA SER A 61 -15.03 -2.95 11.05
C SER A 61 -14.92 -2.77 9.53
N PRO A 62 -15.27 -3.78 8.70
CA PRO A 62 -16.02 -5.01 9.01
C PRO A 62 -15.18 -6.14 9.63
N SER A 63 -13.86 -6.02 9.65
CA SER A 63 -12.95 -7.00 10.26
C SER A 63 -11.67 -6.34 10.73
N ASN A 64 -10.98 -6.97 11.68
CA ASN A 64 -9.74 -6.43 12.23
C ASN A 64 -8.53 -6.75 11.34
N PHE A 65 -7.86 -5.72 10.85
CA PHE A 65 -6.55 -5.81 10.22
C PHE A 65 -5.88 -4.42 10.19
N THR A 66 -4.56 -4.40 10.00
CA THR A 66 -3.78 -3.14 9.99
C THR A 66 -3.12 -2.94 8.64
N ILE A 67 -3.17 -1.72 8.10
CA ILE A 67 -2.43 -1.32 6.90
C ILE A 67 -1.38 -0.26 7.27
N ASP A 68 -0.13 -0.54 6.93
CA ASP A 68 0.97 0.42 7.00
C ASP A 68 1.41 0.83 5.59
N LEU A 69 1.59 2.13 5.41
CA LEU A 69 2.13 2.73 4.18
C LEU A 69 3.36 3.55 4.53
N TYR A 70 4.47 3.34 3.83
CA TYR A 70 5.70 4.09 4.08
C TYR A 70 6.62 4.11 2.87
N ASP A 71 7.50 5.10 2.84
CA ASP A 71 8.52 5.24 1.80
C ASP A 71 9.89 4.83 2.37
N THR A 72 10.60 4.00 1.61
CA THR A 72 12.01 3.68 1.86
C THR A 72 12.94 4.44 0.95
N ARG A 73 14.20 4.62 1.38
CA ARG A 73 15.25 5.20 0.53
C ARG A 73 16.31 4.14 0.24
N PRO A 74 16.13 3.30 -0.79
CA PRO A 74 17.14 2.30 -1.17
C PRO A 74 18.45 2.94 -1.67
N THR A 75 18.37 4.15 -2.22
CA THR A 75 19.54 4.98 -2.59
C THR A 75 19.31 6.42 -2.13
N HIS A 76 20.36 7.27 -2.16
CA HIS A 76 20.24 8.68 -1.79
C HIS A 76 19.19 9.45 -2.61
N SER A 77 18.93 9.02 -3.85
CA SER A 77 18.08 9.73 -4.80
C SER A 77 16.75 9.03 -5.09
N ALA A 78 16.52 7.84 -4.54
CA ALA A 78 15.35 7.04 -4.88
C ALA A 78 14.47 6.77 -3.67
N LEU A 79 13.16 6.90 -3.88
CA LEU A 79 12.12 6.51 -2.94
C LEU A 79 11.45 5.23 -3.45
N MET A 80 11.32 4.23 -2.58
CA MET A 80 10.57 3.01 -2.83
C MET A 80 9.41 2.91 -1.83
N PRO A 81 8.19 3.22 -2.24
CA PRO A 81 7.00 3.08 -1.42
C PRO A 81 6.64 1.61 -1.16
N TYR A 82 6.06 1.33 0.01
CA TYR A 82 5.54 0.01 0.38
C TYR A 82 4.15 0.12 0.98
N ILE A 83 3.38 -0.94 0.75
CA ILE A 83 2.18 -1.28 1.52
C ILE A 83 2.46 -2.57 2.28
N GLU A 84 2.04 -2.58 3.53
CA GLU A 84 2.04 -3.75 4.38
C GLU A 84 0.68 -3.92 5.02
N ILE A 85 0.20 -5.16 5.06
CA ILE A 85 -1.07 -5.52 5.68
C ILE A 85 -0.79 -6.61 6.69
N TYR A 86 -1.15 -6.35 7.94
CA TYR A 86 -1.04 -7.29 9.05
C TYR A 86 -2.36 -7.99 9.27
N ASP A 87 -2.31 -9.10 10.00
CA ASP A 87 -3.52 -9.83 10.42
C ASP A 87 -4.41 -10.28 9.26
N VAL A 88 -3.81 -10.62 8.11
CA VAL A 88 -4.55 -11.24 6.98
C VAL A 88 -4.77 -12.71 7.29
N TYR A 89 -6.03 -13.14 7.34
CA TYR A 89 -6.50 -14.49 7.62
C TYR A 89 -7.63 -14.87 6.66
N GLU A 90 -8.01 -16.15 6.64
CA GLU A 90 -9.08 -16.63 5.76
C GLU A 90 -10.42 -15.91 6.02
N GLU A 91 -10.73 -15.61 7.28
CA GLU A 91 -11.97 -14.93 7.67
C GLU A 91 -12.08 -13.47 7.20
N ASN A 92 -10.96 -12.80 6.88
CA ASN A 92 -10.95 -11.37 6.54
C ASN A 92 -10.32 -11.05 5.18
N VAL A 93 -9.80 -12.06 4.46
CA VAL A 93 -9.12 -11.86 3.18
C VAL A 93 -10.03 -11.23 2.13
N GLU A 94 -11.34 -11.54 2.15
CA GLU A 94 -12.32 -10.94 1.23
C GLU A 94 -12.54 -9.45 1.51
N HIS A 95 -12.54 -9.03 2.78
CA HIS A 95 -12.59 -7.61 3.12
C HIS A 95 -11.31 -6.91 2.67
N VAL A 96 -10.13 -7.49 2.95
CA VAL A 96 -8.86 -6.94 2.48
C VAL A 96 -8.86 -6.79 0.96
N ARG A 97 -9.33 -7.80 0.23
CA ARG A 97 -9.42 -7.77 -1.23
C ARG A 97 -10.40 -6.70 -1.72
N THR A 98 -11.57 -6.60 -1.10
CA THR A 98 -12.60 -5.61 -1.44
C THR A 98 -12.04 -4.19 -1.31
N LEU A 99 -11.40 -3.88 -0.18
CA LEU A 99 -10.77 -2.59 0.05
C LEU A 99 -9.65 -2.32 -0.96
N LEU A 100 -8.79 -3.30 -1.23
CA LEU A 100 -7.71 -3.12 -2.19
C LEU A 100 -8.25 -2.87 -3.60
N LEU A 101 -9.27 -3.60 -4.06
CA LEU A 101 -9.88 -3.39 -5.37
C LEU A 101 -10.50 -2.00 -5.49
N ASP A 102 -11.20 -1.57 -4.45
CA ASP A 102 -11.81 -0.25 -4.37
C ASP A 102 -10.76 0.87 -4.35
N VAL A 103 -9.66 0.70 -3.63
CA VAL A 103 -8.51 1.62 -3.69
C VAL A 103 -7.90 1.65 -5.09
N LEU A 104 -7.68 0.49 -5.70
CA LEU A 104 -7.03 0.36 -7.00
C LEU A 104 -7.79 1.06 -8.13
N SER A 105 -9.13 1.10 -8.06
CA SER A 105 -9.95 1.80 -9.06
C SER A 105 -9.84 3.32 -9.01
N HIS A 106 -9.27 3.88 -7.94
CA HIS A 106 -9.08 5.32 -7.73
C HIS A 106 -7.62 5.76 -7.90
N LEU A 107 -6.72 4.85 -8.30
CA LEU A 107 -5.33 5.19 -8.55
C LEU A 107 -5.09 5.58 -10.01
N PRO A 108 -4.17 6.52 -10.28
CA PRO A 108 -3.84 6.94 -11.64
C PRO A 108 -3.13 5.84 -12.45
N ARG A 109 -2.60 4.82 -11.77
CA ARG A 109 -1.99 3.62 -12.35
C ARG A 109 -1.94 2.50 -11.33
N LYS A 110 -1.70 1.28 -11.82
CA LYS A 110 -1.56 0.09 -10.98
C LYS A 110 -0.30 0.17 -10.11
N PRO A 111 -0.36 -0.14 -8.80
CA PRO A 111 0.80 -0.05 -7.89
C PRO A 111 1.98 -0.95 -8.27
N TRP A 112 1.75 -2.04 -9.00
CA TRP A 112 2.81 -2.95 -9.47
C TRP A 112 3.41 -2.55 -10.82
N GLU A 113 3.00 -1.42 -11.39
CA GLU A 113 3.51 -0.88 -12.65
C GLU A 113 4.48 0.26 -12.39
N PHE A 114 5.75 -0.10 -12.30
CA PHE A 114 6.87 0.84 -12.16
C PHE A 114 7.27 1.39 -13.52
N THR A 115 7.36 2.72 -13.61
CA THR A 115 7.81 3.42 -14.81
C THR A 115 9.31 3.19 -15.06
N LEU A 116 9.77 3.41 -16.29
CA LEU A 116 11.19 3.27 -16.63
C LEU A 116 12.08 4.17 -15.77
N SER A 117 11.66 5.42 -15.51
CA SER A 117 12.39 6.36 -14.65
C SER A 117 12.49 5.84 -13.21
N GLN A 118 11.39 5.34 -12.63
CA GLN A 118 11.41 4.73 -11.30
C GLN A 118 12.32 3.51 -11.24
N ARG A 119 12.31 2.69 -12.30
CA ARG A 119 13.20 1.54 -12.40
C ARG A 119 14.65 1.97 -12.50
N LEU A 120 14.95 3.00 -13.28
CA LEU A 120 16.31 3.51 -13.41
C LEU A 120 16.84 4.07 -12.08
N MET A 121 16.03 4.84 -11.35
CA MET A 121 16.43 5.47 -10.07
C MET A 121 16.64 4.45 -8.95
N ASN A 122 15.79 3.43 -8.84
CA ASN A 122 15.88 2.43 -7.78
C ASN A 122 16.81 1.25 -8.15
N GLY A 123 17.10 1.05 -9.44
CA GLY A 123 17.83 -0.09 -9.98
C GLY A 123 16.99 -0.82 -11.03
N LEU A 124 17.46 -0.85 -12.28
CA LEU A 124 16.64 -1.22 -13.45
C LEU A 124 16.04 -2.63 -13.38
N LEU A 125 16.76 -3.54 -12.73
CA LEU A 125 16.48 -4.97 -12.65
C LEU A 125 16.19 -5.46 -11.22
N LEU A 126 15.77 -4.57 -10.31
CA LEU A 126 15.41 -5.01 -8.96
C LEU A 126 14.37 -6.15 -9.00
N PRO A 127 14.62 -7.27 -8.29
CA PRO A 127 13.67 -8.38 -8.16
C PRO A 127 12.30 -7.95 -7.63
N ASP A 128 12.28 -6.84 -6.87
CA ASP A 128 11.10 -6.23 -6.27
C ASP A 128 9.99 -5.93 -7.26
N TYR A 129 10.29 -5.53 -8.50
CA TYR A 129 9.23 -5.27 -9.49
C TYR A 129 8.47 -6.53 -9.89
N ARG A 130 9.21 -7.64 -10.06
CA ARG A 130 8.61 -8.95 -10.36
C ARG A 130 7.90 -9.51 -9.13
N ARG A 131 8.44 -9.24 -7.94
CA ARG A 131 7.82 -9.60 -6.67
C ARG A 131 6.50 -8.86 -6.46
N ALA A 132 6.45 -7.55 -6.73
CA ALA A 132 5.24 -6.73 -6.60
C ALA A 132 4.06 -7.37 -7.32
N ARG A 133 4.22 -7.66 -8.62
CA ARG A 133 3.17 -8.29 -9.43
C ARG A 133 2.70 -9.62 -8.82
N ARG A 134 3.62 -10.47 -8.37
CA ARG A 134 3.26 -11.75 -7.72
C ARG A 134 2.47 -11.52 -6.44
N MET A 135 2.91 -10.61 -5.57
CA MET A 135 2.23 -10.34 -4.29
C MET A 135 0.82 -9.79 -4.50
N TRP A 136 0.65 -8.89 -5.47
CA TRP A 136 -0.65 -8.35 -5.83
C TRP A 136 -1.57 -9.41 -6.47
N SER A 137 -1.05 -10.27 -7.37
CA SER A 137 -1.86 -11.38 -7.90
C SER A 137 -2.34 -12.33 -6.80
N GLN A 138 -1.50 -12.61 -5.81
CA GLN A 138 -1.85 -13.51 -4.71
C GLN A 138 -2.95 -12.96 -3.81
N ILE A 139 -2.85 -11.71 -3.37
CA ILE A 139 -3.87 -11.12 -2.47
C ILE A 139 -5.19 -10.86 -3.19
N LEU A 140 -5.14 -10.47 -4.47
CA LEU A 140 -6.33 -10.18 -5.26
C LEU A 140 -7.02 -11.43 -5.81
N GLY A 141 -6.36 -12.59 -5.81
CA GLY A 141 -6.94 -13.83 -6.31
C GLY A 141 -7.02 -13.94 -7.84
N PHE A 142 -6.39 -13.03 -8.59
CA PHE A 142 -6.31 -13.11 -10.07
C PHE A 142 -4.96 -12.66 -10.62
N ASP A 143 -4.64 -13.09 -11.85
CA ASP A 143 -3.38 -12.71 -12.48
C ASP A 143 -3.38 -11.26 -12.96
N VAL A 144 -2.64 -10.39 -12.26
CA VAL A 144 -2.49 -8.98 -12.61
C VAL A 144 -1.73 -8.73 -13.92
N LYS A 145 -1.02 -9.73 -14.49
CA LYS A 145 -0.38 -9.62 -15.81
C LYS A 145 -1.40 -9.61 -16.94
N LYS A 146 -2.49 -10.39 -16.81
CA LYS A 146 -3.54 -10.53 -17.84
C LYS A 146 -4.51 -9.34 -17.84
N SER A 147 -4.64 -8.63 -16.72
CA SER A 147 -5.51 -7.46 -16.52
C SER A 147 -5.09 -6.19 -17.32
N ARG A 148 -4.22 -6.27 -18.34
CA ARG A 148 -3.76 -5.10 -19.13
C ARG A 148 -4.89 -4.36 -19.87
N ARG A 149 -6.05 -5.00 -20.06
CA ARG A 149 -7.24 -4.38 -20.64
C ARG A 149 -8.27 -4.20 -19.52
N THR A 150 -8.46 -2.95 -19.11
CA THR A 150 -9.63 -2.45 -18.39
C THR A 150 -9.93 -3.11 -17.04
N MET A 151 -9.62 -2.42 -15.94
CA MET A 151 -10.39 -2.59 -14.70
C MET A 151 -11.72 -1.86 -14.91
N GLN A 152 -12.60 -2.47 -15.71
CA GLN A 152 -14.03 -2.21 -15.62
C GLN A 152 -14.49 -3.07 -14.45
N ILE A 153 -14.71 -2.39 -13.32
CA ILE A 153 -15.55 -2.91 -12.24
C ILE A 153 -16.98 -2.83 -12.73
#